data_AF-A0A3N9PI32-F1
#
_entry.id   AF-A0A3N9PI32-F1
#
_cell.length_a   1.000
_cell.length_b   1.000
_cell.length_c   1.000
_cell.angle_alpha   90.00
_cell.angle_beta   90.00
_cell.angle_gamma   90.00
#
_symmetry.space_group_name_H-M   'P 1'
#
loop_
_entity.id
_entity.type
_entity.pdbx_description
1 polymer ?
#
loop_
_entity_poly.entity_id
_entity_poly.type
_entity_poly.pdbx_seq_one_letter_code
_entity_poly.pdbx_strand_id
1 'polypeptide(L)' 'MATKSSIEWTESTWNPLTGCNKVSPGCKYCYAERFARRLQAMGQPNYRNGFKLTLQEHVL' A
#
# COMPACT_ATOMS: atom_id res chain seq x y z
N MET A 1 -8.35 7.12 2.09
CA MET A 1 -8.81 6.12 3.07
C MET A 1 -10.32 6.23 3.16
N ALA A 2 -11.03 5.14 3.46
CA ALA A 2 -12.49 5.14 3.53
C ALA A 2 -12.95 4.95 4.98
N THR A 3 -13.62 5.97 5.53
CA THR A 3 -14.26 5.94 6.85
C THR A 3 -15.60 5.19 6.87
N LYS A 4 -16.15 4.88 5.69
CA LYS A 4 -17.29 3.97 5.49
C LYS A 4 -16.89 2.92 4.47
N SER A 5 -16.36 1.82 4.96
CA SER A 5 -15.92 0.69 4.15
C SER A 5 -17.13 -0.08 3.62
N SER A 6 -17.02 -0.60 2.39
CA SER A 6 -17.99 -1.50 1.77
C SER A 6 -17.70 -2.98 2.05
N ILE A 7 -16.70 -3.25 2.89
CA ILE A 7 -16.35 -4.61 3.31
C ILE A 7 -17.22 -4.94 4.53
N GLU A 8 -18.12 -5.91 4.38
CA GLU A 8 -19.18 -6.26 5.35
C GLU A 8 -18.72 -6.34 6.82
N TRP A 9 -17.49 -6.79 7.07
CA TRP A 9 -16.98 -7.04 8.42
C TRP A 9 -16.10 -5.91 9.00
N THR A 10 -15.86 -4.82 8.26
CA THR A 10 -15.04 -3.70 8.77
C THR A 10 -15.63 -2.34 8.41
N GLU A 11 -15.63 -1.43 9.38
CA GLU A 11 -16.20 -0.10 9.24
C GLU A 11 -15.28 0.85 8.45
N SER A 12 -13.97 0.66 8.52
CA SER A 12 -13.00 1.55 7.87
C SER A 12 -11.73 0.85 7.43
N THR A 13 -11.07 1.42 6.42
CA THR A 13 -9.77 0.94 5.94
C THR A 13 -8.69 1.99 6.16
N TRP A 14 -7.57 1.54 6.72
CA TRP A 14 -6.43 2.37 7.04
C TRP A 14 -5.16 1.81 6.42
N ASN A 15 -4.39 2.66 5.74
CA ASN A 15 -3.16 2.26 5.07
C ASN A 15 -2.00 3.21 5.40
N PRO A 16 -1.42 3.09 6.62
CA PRO A 16 -0.28 3.91 7.05
C PRO A 16 1.05 3.40 6.47
N LEU A 17 1.09 2.19 5.91
CA LEU A 17 2.32 1.56 5.43
C LEU A 17 2.23 1.25 3.94
N THR A 18 3.13 1.81 3.15
CA THR A 18 3.27 1.47 1.73
C THR A 18 4.53 0.65 1.51
N GLY A 19 4.46 -0.37 0.66
CA GLY A 19 5.61 -1.22 0.34
C GLY A 19 5.82 -2.36 1.35
N CYS A 20 6.83 -3.20 1.08
CA CYS A 20 7.15 -4.36 1.92
C CYS A 20 8.57 -4.87 1.65
N ASN A 21 9.16 -5.56 2.62
CA ASN A 21 10.41 -6.31 2.45
C ASN A 21 10.08 -7.73 1.98
N LYS A 22 10.67 -8.17 0.87
CA LYS A 22 10.47 -9.53 0.36
C LYS A 22 11.27 -10.53 1.20
N VAL A 23 10.58 -11.43 1.90
CA VAL A 23 11.21 -12.36 2.85
C VAL A 23 11.28 -13.81 2.36
N SER A 24 10.54 -14.18 1.31
CA SER A 24 10.48 -15.55 0.83
C SER A 24 10.20 -15.65 -0.68
N PRO A 25 10.38 -16.83 -1.30
CA PRO A 25 10.00 -17.07 -2.70
C PRO A 25 8.52 -16.78 -3.02
N GLY A 26 7.65 -16.81 -2.01
CA GLY A 26 6.23 -16.43 -2.16
C GLY A 26 6.02 -14.98 -2.62
N CYS A 27 7.01 -14.11 -2.44
CA CYS A 27 6.94 -12.72 -2.88
C CYS A 27 7.08 -12.53 -4.40
N LYS A 28 7.42 -13.57 -5.17
CA LYS A 28 7.76 -13.48 -6.61
C LYS A 28 6.65 -12.83 -7.46
N TYR A 29 5.38 -13.02 -7.10
CA TYR A 29 4.22 -12.50 -7.85
C TYR A 29 3.32 -11.57 -7.02
N CYS A 30 3.90 -10.86 -6.05
CA CYS A 30 3.19 -9.95 -5.14
C CYS A 30 2.32 -8.93 -5.90
N TYR A 31 1.02 -8.91 -5.61
CA TYR A 31 0.11 -7.94 -6.22
C TYR A 31 0.43 -6.51 -5.75
N ALA A 32 0.82 -6.34 -4.49
CA ALA A 32 1.10 -5.04 -3.90
C ALA A 32 2.30 -4.34 -4.56
N GLU A 33 3.30 -5.10 -5.01
CA GLU A 33 4.45 -4.54 -5.75
C GLU A 33 4.04 -3.99 -7.11
N ARG A 34 3.23 -4.75 -7.87
CA ARG A 34 2.70 -4.29 -9.16
C ARG A 34 1.84 -3.04 -8.97
N PHE A 35 1.02 -3.03 -7.93
CA PHE A 35 0.18 -1.89 -7.59
C PHE A 35 0.99 -0.66 -7.20
N ALA A 36 2.04 -0.83 -6.39
CA ALA A 36 2.93 0.26 -6.00
C ALA A 36 3.64 0.90 -7.21
N ARG A 37 4.12 0.09 -8.16
CA ARG A 37 4.71 0.59 -9.41
C ARG A 37 3.71 1.40 -10.24
N ARG A 38 2.47 0.91 -10.35
CA ARG A 38 1.39 1.63 -11.05
C ARG A 38 1.11 2.98 -10.40
N LEU A 39 0.93 3.01 -9.07
CA LEU A 39 0.60 4.23 -8.35
C LEU A 39 1.76 5.24 -8.34
N GLN A 40 3.00 4.75 -8.30
CA GLN A 40 4.17 5.59 -8.48
C GLN A 40 4.18 6.25 -9.87
N ALA A 41 3.91 5.49 -10.93
CA ALA A 41 3.82 6.04 -12.30
C ALA A 41 2.66 7.03 -12.47
N MET A 42 1.58 6.87 -11.68
CA MET A 42 0.45 7.81 -11.63
C MET A 42 0.73 9.05 -10.77
N GLY A 43 1.90 9.15 -10.13
CA GLY A 43 2.27 10.30 -9.30
C GLY A 43 1.59 10.34 -7.93
N GLN A 44 1.09 9.21 -7.41
CA GLN A 44 0.46 9.20 -6.09
C GLN A 44 1.50 9.49 -4.99
N PRO A 45 1.34 10.52 -4.14
CA PRO A 45 2.39 10.97 -3.21
C PRO A 45 2.88 9.88 -2.24
N ASN A 46 1.97 9.06 -1.72
CA ASN A 46 2.33 7.99 -0.77
C ASN A 46 3.18 6.88 -1.41
N TYR A 47 3.20 6.81 -2.75
CA TYR A 47 3.98 5.83 -3.50
C TYR A 47 5.22 6.44 -4.16
N ARG A 48 5.66 7.65 -3.73
CA ARG A 48 6.91 8.27 -4.20
C ARG A 48 8.13 7.36 -4.08
N ASN A 49 8.16 6.52 -3.04
CA ASN A 49 9.23 5.55 -2.76
C ASN A 49 9.00 4.17 -3.43
N GLY A 50 8.01 4.06 -4.33
CA GLY A 50 7.66 2.80 -4.99
C GLY A 50 7.23 1.72 -4.00
N PHE A 51 7.84 0.53 -4.08
CA PHE A 51 7.53 -0.61 -3.19
C PHE A 51 8.41 -0.67 -1.93
N LYS A 52 9.24 0.34 -1.67
CA LYS A 52 10.04 0.40 -0.44
C LYS A 52 9.13 0.61 0.78
N LEU A 53 9.26 -0.25 1.79
CA LEU A 53 8.50 -0.13 3.05
C LEU A 53 8.69 1.28 3.64
N THR A 54 7.58 2.00 3.75
CA THR A 54 7.54 3.41 4.16
C THR A 54 6.32 3.64 5.05
N LEU A 55 6.52 4.28 6.20
CA LEU A 55 5.46 4.81 7.05
C LEU A 55 5.01 6.19 6.54
N GLN A 56 3.71 6.37 6.43
CA GLN A 56 3.07 7.61 6.02
C GLN A 56 2.57 8.33 7.27
N GLU A 57 3.43 9.14 7.90
CA GLU A 57 3.12 9.76 9.21
C GLU A 57 1.90 10.69 9.17
N HIS A 58 1.66 11.35 8.04
CA HIS A 58 0.51 12.26 7.85
C HIS A 58 -0.85 11.56 7.81
N VAL A 59 -0.89 10.22 7.85
CA VAL A 59 -2.13 9.44 7.91
C VAL A 59 -2.27 8.63 9.21
N LEU A 60 -1.39 8.87 10.19
CA LEU A 60 -1.57 8.41 11.56
C LEU A 60 -2.68 9.23 12.24
#